data_AF-A0A329XQ26-F1
#
_entry.id   AF-A0A329XQ26-F1
#
_cell.length_a   1.000
_cell.length_b   1.000
_cell.length_c   1.000
_cell.angle_alpha   90.00
_cell.angle_beta   90.00
_cell.angle_gamma   90.00
#
_symmetry.space_group_name_H-M   'P 1'
#
loop_
_entity.id
_entity.type
_entity.pdbx_description
1 polymer ?
#
loop_
_entity_poly.entity_id
_entity_poly.type
_entity_poly.pdbx_seq_one_letter_code
_entity_poly.pdbx_strand_id
1 'polypeptide(L)'
;MLLAGSLALTLTACGSSDDAGADASTAANEAAAVETVAATEDADATATETEDADESGAEDIETDAANDSNADSATTATPAPEGVMISAMSGRDLPEKLGEYTNTGKDGDADWYKLNEEDSLLKAIGVEFREGMNYEMSVERLNETVPAGTGLCGTTLPGGTSLACYLQVTDGTVVVSAEASFISKEDLAAFCNELAAQLGTE
;
A
#
# COMPACT_ATOMS: atom_id res chain seq x y z
N MET A 1 14.89 -75.18 -3.58
CA MET A 1 14.84 -75.27 -2.10
C MET A 1 15.30 -73.93 -1.55
N LEU A 2 14.45 -73.27 -0.74
CA LEU A 2 14.73 -72.13 0.17
C LEU A 2 15.26 -70.82 -0.46
N LEU A 3 14.87 -69.62 -0.03
CA LEU A 3 13.75 -69.11 0.77
C LEU A 3 13.73 -67.59 0.51
N ALA A 4 12.54 -66.98 0.56
CA ALA A 4 12.39 -65.53 0.58
C ALA A 4 12.96 -64.92 1.88
N GLY A 5 13.43 -63.67 1.80
CA GLY A 5 13.82 -62.89 2.97
C GLY A 5 13.99 -61.42 2.60
N SER A 6 12.90 -60.66 2.72
CA SER A 6 12.91 -59.20 2.62
C SER A 6 13.52 -58.59 3.88
N LEU A 7 14.49 -57.69 3.72
CA LEU A 7 14.95 -56.78 4.76
C LEU A 7 14.86 -55.36 4.23
N ALA A 8 13.89 -54.62 4.77
CA ALA A 8 13.79 -53.17 4.64
C ALA A 8 14.75 -52.52 5.64
N LEU A 9 15.63 -51.64 5.16
CA LEU A 9 16.45 -50.75 5.98
C LEU A 9 16.34 -49.32 5.45
N THR A 10 15.43 -48.63 6.15
CA THR A 10 15.31 -47.20 6.51
C THR A 10 16.38 -46.19 6.06
N LEU A 11 15.82 -45.06 5.63
CA LEU A 11 16.36 -43.71 5.36
C LEU A 11 17.72 -43.37 6.01
N THR A 12 18.65 -42.91 5.16
CA THR A 12 19.87 -42.22 5.56
C THR A 12 19.72 -40.72 5.39
N ALA A 13 20.17 -40.00 6.41
CA ALA A 13 20.17 -38.57 6.55
C ALA A 13 21.28 -37.87 5.72
N CYS A 14 21.00 -36.62 5.36
CA CYS A 14 21.84 -35.42 5.49
C CYS A 14 23.36 -35.52 5.21
N GLY A 15 23.82 -34.75 4.23
CA GLY A 15 24.87 -33.75 4.48
C GLY A 15 26.25 -33.95 3.84
N SER A 16 26.54 -33.04 2.91
CA SER A 16 27.84 -32.41 2.57
C SER A 16 28.96 -33.17 1.85
N SER A 17 29.34 -32.57 0.72
CA SER A 17 30.68 -32.00 0.39
C SER A 17 31.39 -32.49 -0.88
N ASP A 18 31.77 -31.49 -1.67
CA ASP A 18 32.94 -31.36 -2.57
C ASP A 18 33.03 -32.19 -3.87
N ASP A 19 33.07 -31.48 -5.00
CA ASP A 19 33.92 -31.88 -6.14
C ASP A 19 34.43 -30.64 -6.91
N ALA A 20 35.71 -30.67 -7.25
CA ALA A 20 36.50 -29.59 -7.80
C ALA A 20 36.88 -29.90 -9.26
N GLY A 21 36.84 -28.89 -10.14
CA GLY A 21 37.40 -28.98 -11.49
C GLY A 21 37.70 -27.60 -12.06
N ALA A 22 38.98 -27.27 -12.17
CA ALA A 22 39.52 -26.03 -12.71
C ALA A 22 39.77 -26.13 -14.24
N ASP A 23 39.65 -25.02 -14.96
CA ASP A 23 40.75 -24.47 -15.78
C ASP A 23 40.48 -23.00 -16.15
N ALA A 24 41.55 -22.23 -16.35
CA ALA A 24 41.58 -20.79 -16.46
C ALA A 24 42.18 -20.33 -17.79
N SER A 25 41.60 -19.33 -18.47
CA SER A 25 42.37 -18.25 -19.09
C SER A 25 41.52 -17.15 -19.75
N THR A 26 41.71 -15.94 -19.23
CA THR A 26 42.18 -14.74 -19.95
C THR A 26 41.30 -14.06 -21.01
N ALA A 27 40.88 -12.82 -20.69
CA ALA A 27 41.01 -11.55 -21.44
C ALA A 27 39.82 -10.63 -21.05
N ALA A 28 39.98 -9.60 -20.22
CA ALA A 28 40.58 -8.29 -20.45
C ALA A 28 39.84 -7.42 -21.49
N ASN A 29 39.53 -6.18 -21.05
CA ASN A 29 39.22 -4.98 -21.85
C ASN A 29 37.75 -4.93 -22.39
N GLU A 30 36.98 -3.83 -22.33
CA GLU A 30 37.29 -2.41 -22.38
C GLU A 30 36.25 -1.54 -21.65
N ALA A 31 36.74 -0.38 -21.21
CA ALA A 31 35.97 0.77 -20.77
C ALA A 31 35.42 1.59 -21.96
N ALA A 32 34.63 2.61 -21.63
CA ALA A 32 34.02 3.64 -22.48
C ALA A 32 32.64 3.25 -23.04
N ALA A 33 31.64 4.14 -23.10
CA ALA A 33 31.70 5.59 -23.12
C ALA A 33 30.50 6.22 -22.40
N VAL A 34 30.80 7.32 -21.73
CA VAL A 34 29.87 8.39 -21.36
C VAL A 34 29.59 9.17 -22.65
N GLU A 35 28.32 9.38 -22.99
CA GLU A 35 27.95 10.45 -23.93
C GLU A 35 27.00 11.45 -23.28
N THR A 36 27.34 12.68 -23.60
CA THR A 36 26.92 13.97 -23.08
C THR A 36 25.59 14.44 -23.70
N VAL A 37 24.81 15.11 -22.84
CA VAL A 37 23.85 16.20 -23.07
C VAL A 37 23.62 16.68 -24.52
N ALA A 38 22.35 16.74 -24.91
CA ALA A 38 21.83 17.79 -25.77
C ALA A 38 20.51 18.33 -25.19
N ALA A 39 20.55 19.58 -24.74
CA ALA A 39 19.39 20.43 -24.55
C ALA A 39 19.01 21.04 -25.90
N THR A 40 17.72 21.08 -26.20
CA THR A 40 17.17 22.03 -27.18
C THR A 40 15.81 22.48 -26.71
N GLU A 41 15.71 23.78 -26.47
CA GLU A 41 14.47 24.55 -26.35
C GLU A 41 13.68 24.47 -27.66
N ASP A 42 12.35 24.48 -27.60
CA ASP A 42 11.59 25.53 -28.28
C ASP A 42 10.20 25.66 -27.67
N ALA A 43 9.77 26.92 -27.57
CA ALA A 43 8.63 27.39 -26.81
C ALA A 43 7.34 27.26 -27.62
N ASP A 44 6.27 26.80 -26.96
CA ASP A 44 4.94 26.76 -27.54
C ASP A 44 4.15 28.05 -27.25
N ALA A 45 3.45 28.48 -28.30
CA ALA A 45 2.22 29.26 -28.35
C ALA A 45 2.14 30.62 -27.64
N THR A 46 2.29 31.65 -28.48
CA THR A 46 1.44 32.84 -28.53
C THR A 46 -0.05 32.53 -28.33
N ALA A 47 -0.72 33.23 -27.41
CA ALA A 47 -2.09 33.74 -27.63
C ALA A 47 -2.38 34.94 -26.72
N THR A 48 -2.77 36.02 -27.38
CA THR A 48 -3.04 37.37 -26.88
C THR A 48 -4.49 37.48 -26.39
N GLU A 49 -4.67 38.30 -25.35
CA GLU A 49 -5.82 39.13 -24.93
C GLU A 49 -7.25 38.80 -25.41
N THR A 50 -8.23 38.84 -24.48
CA THR A 50 -9.40 39.75 -24.60
C THR A 50 -9.95 40.08 -23.21
N GLU A 51 -10.23 41.37 -23.04
CA GLU A 51 -10.86 42.04 -21.90
C GLU A 51 -12.39 41.81 -21.83
N ASP A 52 -12.98 42.39 -20.78
CA ASP A 52 -14.41 42.76 -20.63
C ASP A 52 -15.41 41.63 -20.37
N ALA A 53 -16.49 41.79 -19.61
CA ALA A 53 -16.96 42.81 -18.67
C ALA A 53 -18.24 42.25 -18.01
N ASP A 54 -18.57 42.83 -16.87
CA ASP A 54 -19.92 43.16 -16.39
C ASP A 54 -20.94 42.12 -15.88
N GLU A 55 -21.62 42.65 -14.87
CA GLU A 55 -23.02 42.50 -14.44
C GLU A 55 -23.50 41.32 -13.57
N SER A 56 -23.72 41.70 -12.30
CA SER A 56 -24.88 41.40 -11.44
C SER A 56 -25.96 40.45 -11.96
N GLY A 57 -26.33 39.51 -11.11
CA GLY A 57 -27.63 38.85 -11.16
C GLY A 57 -27.74 37.80 -10.07
N ALA A 58 -28.51 38.11 -9.02
CA ALA A 58 -29.01 37.13 -8.07
C ALA A 58 -29.74 36.00 -8.82
N GLU A 59 -29.78 34.78 -8.28
CA GLU A 59 -30.96 34.25 -7.58
C GLU A 59 -30.59 32.94 -6.84
N ASP A 60 -31.32 32.79 -5.74
CA ASP A 60 -31.36 31.77 -4.72
C ASP A 60 -31.68 30.37 -5.27
N ILE A 61 -30.86 29.37 -4.95
CA ILE A 61 -31.26 27.96 -4.97
C ILE A 61 -30.66 27.29 -3.73
N GLU A 62 -31.46 27.24 -2.68
CA GLU A 62 -31.31 26.27 -1.60
C GLU A 62 -31.31 24.85 -2.20
N THR A 63 -30.21 24.14 -2.06
CA THR A 63 -30.22 22.67 -2.02
C THR A 63 -29.22 22.23 -0.97
N ASP A 64 -29.75 22.04 0.24
CA ASP A 64 -29.07 21.46 1.40
C ASP A 64 -28.81 19.97 1.11
N ALA A 65 -27.72 19.71 0.40
CA ALA A 65 -27.02 18.44 0.46
C ALA A 65 -25.70 18.73 1.18
N ALA A 66 -25.71 18.52 2.50
CA ALA A 66 -24.50 18.44 3.30
C ALA A 66 -23.62 17.29 2.80
N ASN A 67 -22.91 17.52 1.70
CA ASN A 67 -21.65 16.88 1.43
C ASN A 67 -20.60 17.65 2.22
N ASP A 68 -20.57 17.34 3.51
CA ASP A 68 -19.59 17.85 4.45
C ASP A 68 -18.24 17.21 4.11
N SER A 69 -17.64 17.66 3.01
CA SER A 69 -16.24 17.42 2.69
C SER A 69 -15.41 18.29 3.62
N ASN A 70 -15.47 17.98 4.92
CA ASN A 70 -14.61 18.54 5.94
C ASN A 70 -13.23 17.91 5.76
N ALA A 71 -12.46 18.48 4.85
CA ALA A 71 -11.02 18.23 4.69
C ALA A 71 -10.22 18.93 5.80
N ASP A 72 -10.65 18.77 7.05
CA ASP A 72 -9.96 19.29 8.24
C ASP A 72 -10.19 18.32 9.40
N SER A 73 -9.36 17.26 9.46
CA SER A 73 -8.90 16.63 10.71
C SER A 73 -8.10 15.36 10.41
N ALA A 74 -6.78 15.49 10.29
CA ALA A 74 -5.84 14.37 10.26
C ALA A 74 -5.68 13.67 11.65
N THR A 75 -6.73 13.67 12.49
CA THR A 75 -6.58 13.18 13.89
C THR A 75 -7.87 12.78 14.61
N THR A 76 -9.05 12.90 13.98
CA THR A 76 -10.34 12.67 14.70
C THR A 76 -11.06 11.39 14.32
N ALA A 77 -10.69 10.74 13.21
CA ALA A 77 -11.34 9.50 12.79
C ALA A 77 -11.06 8.39 13.82
N THR A 78 -12.14 7.81 14.35
CA THR A 78 -12.07 6.66 15.26
C THR A 78 -12.38 5.38 14.51
N PRO A 79 -11.97 4.21 15.02
CA PRO A 79 -12.33 2.93 14.41
C PRO A 79 -13.83 2.80 14.25
N ALA A 80 -14.26 2.20 13.15
CA ALA A 80 -15.66 1.92 12.89
C ALA A 80 -16.20 0.91 13.94
N PRO A 81 -17.51 0.95 14.25
CA PRO A 81 -18.13 -0.03 15.13
C PRO A 81 -17.92 -1.47 14.65
N GLU A 82 -17.87 -2.42 15.58
CA GLU A 82 -17.75 -3.84 15.23
C GLU A 82 -18.89 -4.30 14.31
N GLY A 83 -18.54 -5.07 13.27
CA GLY A 83 -19.48 -5.62 12.29
C GLY A 83 -19.82 -4.68 11.11
N VAL A 84 -19.36 -3.43 11.15
CA VAL A 84 -19.45 -2.49 10.02
C VAL A 84 -18.34 -2.78 9.02
N MET A 85 -18.64 -2.69 7.72
CA MET A 85 -17.68 -2.91 6.63
C MET A 85 -17.53 -1.66 5.77
N ILE A 86 -16.38 -1.51 5.12
CA ILE A 86 -16.21 -0.50 4.07
C ILE A 86 -17.07 -0.93 2.88
N SER A 87 -17.74 0.03 2.26
CA SER A 87 -18.52 -0.24 1.05
C SER A 87 -17.66 -0.78 -0.08
N ALA A 88 -18.27 -1.56 -0.98
CA ALA A 88 -17.57 -2.31 -2.03
C ALA A 88 -16.52 -1.45 -2.75
N MET A 89 -15.32 -1.98 -2.90
CA MET A 89 -14.15 -1.26 -3.41
C MET A 89 -13.84 -1.57 -4.87
N SER A 90 -14.39 -2.65 -5.43
CA SER A 90 -14.16 -3.02 -6.82
C SER A 90 -14.51 -1.87 -7.78
N GLY A 91 -13.50 -1.40 -8.52
CA GLY A 91 -13.63 -0.32 -9.50
C GLY A 91 -13.71 1.09 -8.90
N ARG A 92 -13.41 1.26 -7.60
CA ARG A 92 -13.28 2.57 -6.95
C ARG A 92 -11.81 2.98 -6.87
N ASP A 93 -11.58 4.28 -7.05
CA ASP A 93 -10.29 4.88 -6.76
C ASP A 93 -10.14 5.14 -5.26
N LEU A 94 -8.92 5.01 -4.75
CA LEU A 94 -8.59 5.40 -3.39
C LEU A 94 -8.44 6.93 -3.28
N PRO A 95 -8.69 7.52 -2.10
CA PRO A 95 -8.60 8.98 -1.94
C PRO A 95 -7.21 9.53 -2.24
N GLU A 96 -7.11 10.68 -2.89
CA GLU A 96 -5.82 11.31 -3.18
C GLU A 96 -5.06 11.70 -1.90
N LYS A 97 -5.78 12.05 -0.83
CA LYS A 97 -5.21 12.47 0.46
C LYS A 97 -5.91 11.80 1.64
N LEU A 98 -5.10 11.37 2.60
CA LEU A 98 -5.52 10.77 3.86
C LEU A 98 -4.71 11.43 4.98
N GLY A 99 -5.33 12.39 5.64
CA GLY A 99 -4.69 13.23 6.64
C GLY A 99 -3.53 14.00 6.03
N GLU A 100 -2.33 13.78 6.56
CA GLU A 100 -1.10 14.39 6.07
C GLU A 100 -0.45 13.61 4.91
N TYR A 101 -0.95 12.41 4.59
CA TYR A 101 -0.39 11.59 3.54
C TYR A 101 -1.05 11.87 2.20
N THR A 102 -0.23 11.94 1.16
CA THR A 102 -0.67 12.10 -0.24
C THR A 102 -0.39 10.81 -1.02
N ASN A 103 -1.35 10.37 -1.84
CA ASN A 103 -1.16 9.28 -2.78
C ASN A 103 -0.16 9.71 -3.87
N THR A 104 0.92 8.96 -4.00
CA THR A 104 2.03 9.21 -4.93
C THR A 104 2.05 8.26 -6.12
N GLY A 105 0.93 7.55 -6.34
CA GLY A 105 0.74 6.59 -7.41
C GLY A 105 0.80 5.14 -6.96
N LYS A 106 0.76 4.25 -7.95
CA LYS A 106 0.74 2.79 -7.78
C LYS A 106 2.07 2.15 -8.10
N ASP A 107 2.42 1.11 -7.35
CA ASP A 107 3.45 0.12 -7.72
C ASP A 107 2.86 -1.28 -7.55
N GLY A 108 2.72 -2.00 -8.67
CA GLY A 108 1.89 -3.19 -8.73
C GLY A 108 0.43 -2.90 -8.40
N ASP A 109 -0.15 -3.70 -7.51
CA ASP A 109 -1.55 -3.57 -7.07
C ASP A 109 -1.73 -2.57 -5.92
N ALA A 110 -0.63 -2.08 -5.32
CA ALA A 110 -0.65 -1.21 -4.16
C ALA A 110 -0.53 0.28 -4.55
N ASP A 111 -1.39 1.10 -3.95
CA ASP A 111 -1.29 2.55 -3.93
C ASP A 111 -0.39 3.00 -2.77
N TRP A 112 0.45 4.00 -3.01
CA TRP A 112 1.45 4.45 -2.04
C TRP A 112 1.18 5.85 -1.51
N TYR A 113 1.08 5.96 -0.20
CA TYR A 113 0.84 7.19 0.52
C TYR A 113 2.11 7.64 1.24
N LYS A 114 2.50 8.91 1.02
CA LYS A 114 3.71 9.49 1.63
C LYS A 114 3.41 10.85 2.26
N LEU A 115 4.14 11.18 3.33
CA LEU A 115 4.14 12.53 3.89
C LEU A 115 4.85 13.53 2.97
N ASN A 116 5.97 13.12 2.38
CA ASN A 116 6.69 13.90 1.36
C ASN A 116 6.84 13.05 0.10
N GLU A 117 6.60 13.62 -1.08
CA GLU A 117 6.67 12.90 -2.36
C GLU A 117 8.06 12.27 -2.60
N GLU A 118 9.10 12.98 -2.16
CA GLU A 118 10.52 12.60 -2.27
C GLU A 118 10.94 11.46 -1.31
N ASP A 119 10.08 11.07 -0.35
CA ASP A 119 10.41 10.01 0.58
C ASP A 119 10.51 8.63 -0.12
N SER A 120 11.38 7.78 0.41
CA SER A 120 11.49 6.38 -0.01
C SER A 120 10.22 5.59 0.31
N LEU A 121 9.93 4.54 -0.46
CA LEU A 121 8.83 3.61 -0.20
C LEU A 121 8.91 2.94 1.19
N LEU A 122 10.10 2.85 1.79
CA LEU A 122 10.25 2.36 3.17
C LEU A 122 9.56 3.25 4.21
N LYS A 123 9.31 4.53 3.89
CA LYS A 123 8.58 5.48 4.73
C LYS A 123 7.14 5.70 4.26
N ALA A 124 6.68 4.90 3.31
CA ALA A 124 5.35 5.03 2.73
C ALA A 124 4.37 4.05 3.40
N ILE A 125 3.08 4.37 3.30
CA ILE A 125 1.98 3.46 3.60
C ILE A 125 1.49 2.88 2.28
N GLY A 126 1.52 1.55 2.14
CA GLY A 126 0.98 0.84 0.99
C GLY A 126 -0.45 0.41 1.25
N VAL A 127 -1.36 0.66 0.31
CA VAL A 127 -2.78 0.28 0.38
C VAL A 127 -3.13 -0.59 -0.82
N GLU A 128 -3.61 -1.80 -0.57
CA GLU A 128 -3.97 -2.76 -1.62
C GLU A 128 -5.35 -3.36 -1.34
N PHE A 129 -6.25 -3.33 -2.32
CA PHE A 129 -7.51 -4.06 -2.24
C PHE A 129 -7.34 -5.48 -2.80
N ARG A 130 -7.73 -6.49 -2.00
CA ARG A 130 -7.68 -7.90 -2.39
C ARG A 130 -9.08 -8.51 -2.39
N GLU A 131 -9.60 -8.73 -3.58
CA GLU A 131 -10.87 -9.43 -3.79
C GLU A 131 -10.80 -10.86 -3.26
N GLY A 132 -11.82 -11.28 -2.50
CA GLY A 132 -11.93 -12.65 -1.99
C GLY A 132 -10.89 -13.06 -0.94
N MET A 133 -10.03 -12.14 -0.46
CA MET A 133 -9.15 -12.42 0.67
C MET A 133 -9.98 -12.69 1.94
N ASN A 134 -9.58 -13.71 2.70
CA ASN A 134 -10.24 -14.04 3.96
C ASN A 134 -9.71 -13.16 5.09
N TYR A 135 -10.55 -12.24 5.57
CA TYR A 135 -10.24 -11.32 6.66
C TYR A 135 -9.85 -12.05 7.96
N GLU A 136 -10.67 -13.00 8.42
CA GLU A 136 -10.49 -13.70 9.71
C GLU A 136 -9.12 -14.38 9.79
N MET A 137 -8.75 -15.14 8.75
CA MET A 137 -7.45 -15.81 8.67
C MET A 137 -6.28 -14.82 8.63
N SER A 138 -6.50 -13.62 8.08
CA SER A 138 -5.45 -12.60 7.97
C SER A 138 -5.20 -11.92 9.32
N VAL A 139 -6.25 -11.58 10.05
CA VAL A 139 -6.12 -10.97 11.39
C VAL A 139 -5.63 -11.96 12.45
N GLU A 140 -5.94 -13.26 12.33
CA GLU A 140 -5.40 -14.30 13.20
C GLU A 140 -3.86 -14.38 13.17
N ARG A 141 -3.23 -13.90 12.09
CA ARG A 141 -1.78 -13.89 11.92
C ARG A 141 -1.12 -12.62 12.46
N LEU A 142 -1.92 -11.62 12.82
CA LEU A 142 -1.40 -10.40 13.42
C LEU A 142 -1.05 -10.60 14.89
N ASN A 143 -0.06 -9.85 15.35
CA ASN A 143 0.34 -9.80 16.75
C ASN A 143 0.11 -8.39 17.29
N GLU A 144 -0.16 -8.31 18.60
CA GLU A 144 -0.33 -7.05 19.34
C GLU A 144 -1.37 -6.12 18.68
N THR A 145 -2.54 -6.67 18.37
CA THR A 145 -3.53 -6.01 17.52
C THR A 145 -4.17 -4.80 18.18
N VAL A 146 -4.47 -3.79 17.37
CA VAL A 146 -5.28 -2.61 17.75
C VAL A 146 -6.42 -2.40 16.74
N PRO A 147 -7.59 -1.89 17.17
CA PRO A 147 -8.69 -1.54 16.26
C PRO A 147 -8.29 -0.42 15.29
N ALA A 148 -8.69 -0.56 14.03
CA ALA A 148 -8.38 0.40 12.97
C ALA A 148 -9.34 0.27 11.79
N GLY A 149 -9.92 1.37 11.32
CA GLY A 149 -10.97 1.38 10.30
C GLY A 149 -12.08 0.39 10.67
N THR A 150 -12.39 -0.52 9.75
CA THR A 150 -13.37 -1.62 9.94
C THR A 150 -12.72 -2.95 10.38
N GLY A 151 -11.47 -2.92 10.84
CA GLY A 151 -10.73 -4.12 11.20
C GLY A 151 -9.61 -3.89 12.20
N LEU A 152 -8.47 -4.53 11.97
CA LEU A 152 -7.38 -4.66 12.95
C LEU A 152 -6.01 -4.40 12.30
N CYS A 153 -5.17 -3.65 13.03
CA CYS A 153 -3.75 -3.44 12.73
C CYS A 153 -2.88 -4.22 13.71
N GLY A 154 -1.71 -4.69 13.27
CA GLY A 154 -0.73 -5.35 14.13
C GLY A 154 0.61 -5.57 13.44
N THR A 155 1.50 -6.29 14.11
CA THR A 155 2.75 -6.77 13.52
C THR A 155 2.55 -8.13 12.86
N THR A 156 3.17 -8.35 11.69
CA THR A 156 3.03 -9.60 10.92
C THR A 156 3.85 -10.76 11.52
N LEU A 157 4.82 -10.45 12.36
CA LEU A 157 5.63 -11.39 13.12
C LEU A 157 5.85 -10.84 14.54
N PRO A 158 5.92 -11.71 15.58
CA PRO A 158 6.26 -11.27 16.92
C PRO A 158 7.60 -10.52 16.96
N GLY A 159 7.59 -9.25 17.39
CA GLY A 159 8.78 -8.39 17.40
C GLY A 159 9.32 -8.00 16.03
N GLY A 160 8.56 -8.27 14.95
CA GLY A 160 8.92 -7.86 13.59
C GLY A 160 8.69 -6.37 13.35
N THR A 161 9.29 -5.85 12.29
CA THR A 161 9.16 -4.44 11.90
C THR A 161 8.13 -4.21 10.80
N SER A 162 7.49 -5.25 10.29
CA SER A 162 6.43 -5.12 9.29
C SER A 162 5.08 -4.98 9.99
N LEU A 163 4.40 -3.86 9.75
CA LEU A 163 3.04 -3.59 10.16
C LEU A 163 2.07 -3.93 9.05
N ALA A 164 0.91 -4.47 9.42
CA ALA A 164 -0.20 -4.66 8.52
C ALA A 164 -1.52 -4.39 9.23
N CYS A 165 -2.45 -3.79 8.51
CA CYS A 165 -3.85 -3.68 8.87
C CYS A 165 -4.69 -4.39 7.82
N TYR A 166 -5.68 -5.13 8.29
CA TYR A 166 -6.70 -5.71 7.43
C TYR A 166 -8.00 -5.01 7.75
N LEU A 167 -8.64 -4.43 6.73
CA LEU A 167 -9.92 -3.74 6.86
C LEU A 167 -10.98 -4.55 6.12
N GLN A 168 -12.12 -4.75 6.76
CA GLN A 168 -13.25 -5.47 6.16
C GLN A 168 -13.90 -4.58 5.10
N VAL A 169 -14.11 -5.17 3.92
CA VAL A 169 -14.84 -4.57 2.81
C VAL A 169 -15.90 -5.57 2.37
N THR A 170 -17.06 -5.10 1.90
CA THR A 170 -18.16 -6.00 1.49
C THR A 170 -17.79 -6.99 0.38
N ASP A 171 -16.81 -6.65 -0.47
CA ASP A 171 -16.34 -7.46 -1.60
C ASP A 171 -14.90 -7.99 -1.44
N GLY A 172 -14.29 -7.84 -0.26
CA GLY A 172 -12.93 -8.35 -0.02
C GLY A 172 -12.27 -7.83 1.24
N THR A 173 -10.97 -7.57 1.15
CA THR A 173 -10.19 -7.00 2.25
C THR A 173 -9.24 -5.95 1.70
N VAL A 174 -9.19 -4.79 2.35
CA VAL A 174 -8.11 -3.82 2.13
C VAL A 174 -6.96 -4.18 3.06
N VAL A 175 -5.77 -4.32 2.49
CA VAL A 175 -4.51 -4.52 3.19
C VAL A 175 -3.77 -3.19 3.22
N VAL A 176 -3.48 -2.70 4.41
CA VAL A 176 -2.65 -1.50 4.61
C VAL A 176 -1.35 -1.94 5.26
N SER A 177 -0.21 -1.53 4.72
CA SER A 177 1.10 -1.99 5.20
C SER A 177 2.08 -0.83 5.36
N ALA A 178 2.97 -0.97 6.34
CA ALA A 178 4.03 0.00 6.61
C ALA A 178 5.20 -0.64 7.36
N GLU A 179 6.32 0.07 7.41
CA GLU A 179 7.51 -0.30 8.17
C GLU A 179 7.51 0.40 9.54
N ALA A 180 7.47 -0.38 10.62
CA ALA A 180 7.42 0.06 12.01
C ALA A 180 8.60 0.95 12.42
N SER A 181 9.72 0.87 11.69
CA SER A 181 10.88 1.73 11.90
C SER A 181 10.62 3.20 11.53
N PHE A 182 9.59 3.46 10.72
CA PHE A 182 9.26 4.79 10.20
C PHE A 182 7.85 5.25 10.54
N ILE A 183 6.89 4.32 10.58
CA ILE A 183 5.48 4.61 10.85
C ILE A 183 5.07 3.78 12.07
N SER A 184 4.51 4.42 13.10
CA SER A 184 4.05 3.68 14.27
C SER A 184 2.77 2.88 13.97
N LYS A 185 2.49 1.87 14.80
CA LYS A 185 1.24 1.09 14.67
C LYS A 185 0.01 1.96 14.88
N GLU A 186 0.10 2.92 15.79
CA GLU A 186 -0.95 3.89 16.11
C GLU A 186 -1.19 4.85 14.94
N ASP A 187 -0.14 5.34 14.27
CA ASP A 187 -0.27 6.20 13.09
C ASP A 187 -0.89 5.42 11.91
N LEU A 188 -0.49 4.17 11.71
CA LEU A 188 -1.08 3.31 10.68
C LEU A 188 -2.56 3.03 10.96
N ALA A 189 -2.93 2.84 12.24
CA ALA A 189 -4.32 2.68 12.64
C ALA A 189 -5.14 3.95 12.42
N ALA A 190 -4.59 5.12 12.73
CA ALA A 190 -5.23 6.41 12.46
C ALA A 190 -5.46 6.62 10.96
N PHE A 191 -4.45 6.32 10.13
CA PHE A 191 -4.58 6.33 8.67
C PHE A 191 -5.73 5.44 8.19
N CYS A 192 -5.87 4.23 8.74
CA CYS A 192 -6.95 3.32 8.40
C CYS A 192 -8.33 3.82 8.83
N ASN A 193 -8.43 4.53 9.96
CA ASN A 193 -9.69 5.15 10.39
C ASN A 193 -10.15 6.21 9.40
N GLU A 194 -9.23 7.06 8.95
CA GLU A 194 -9.52 8.08 7.95
C GLU A 194 -9.86 7.48 6.59
N LEU A 195 -9.15 6.42 6.20
CA LEU A 195 -9.45 5.68 4.98
C LEU A 195 -10.87 5.12 5.00
N ALA A 196 -11.26 4.45 6.09
CA ALA A 196 -12.61 3.91 6.23
C ALA A 196 -13.68 5.04 6.23
N ALA A 197 -13.40 6.16 6.90
CA ALA A 197 -14.30 7.30 6.93
C ALA A 197 -14.53 7.91 5.54
N GLN A 198 -13.47 8.07 4.74
CA GLN A 198 -13.58 8.64 3.39
C GLN A 198 -14.18 7.66 2.38
N LEU A 199 -13.90 6.36 2.52
CA LEU A 199 -14.47 5.35 1.63
C LEU A 199 -15.94 5.05 1.92
N GLY A 200 -16.42 5.41 3.10
CA GLY A 200 -17.78 5.11 3.54
C GLY A 200 -17.94 3.66 4.01
N THR A 201 -18.90 3.45 4.90
CA THR A 201 -19.14 2.17 5.55
C THR A 201 -20.61 1.82 5.61
N GLU A 202 -20.93 0.53 5.64
CA GLU A 202 -22.29 -0.03 5.67
C GLU A 202 -22.45 -1.20 6.64
#